data_AF-A0AAF3FHP0-F1
#
_entry.id   AF-A0AAF3FHP0-F1
#
_cell.length_a   1.000
_cell.length_b   1.000
_cell.length_c   1.000
_cell.angle_alpha   90.00
_cell.angle_beta   90.00
_cell.angle_gamma   90.00
#
_symmetry.space_group_name_H-M   'P 1'
#
loop_
_entity.id
_entity.type
_entity.pdbx_description
1 polymer ?
#
loop_
_entity_poly.entity_id
_entity_poly.type
_entity_poly.pdbx_seq_one_letter_code
_entity_poly.pdbx_strand_id
1 'polypeptide(L)'
;MGDHGNRIHQIQRTTTGRVEERSPLFSIRLPDEWKRKNAKAHKNLRTNANRLVTNFDLHKTLRHLALSGREDLEPPKYGVNLFSQMLNSTRGCEEAEIPENFCLCMEQQENKSLRLTNETDVYKKLFASLSERILSLPCVKSIRPHFRYPTLEVFSLNQMVLHGLRHENQWDSVKNYTSASDFEWIELGMIADMHKRYDGFELSFGLIARYRHRLSTDLYELSESPRVHERTAICNAPTVDEVI
;
A
#
# COMPACT_ATOMS: atom_id res chain seq x y z
N MET A 1 -12.35 -0.14 17.67
CA MET A 1 -10.94 0.30 17.50
C MET A 1 -10.10 -0.65 18.34
N GLY A 2 -9.14 -1.34 17.71
CA GLY A 2 -8.11 -2.06 18.46
C GLY A 2 -7.01 -1.11 18.92
N ASP A 3 -6.39 -1.42 20.06
CA ASP A 3 -5.14 -0.80 20.52
C ASP A 3 -3.92 -1.46 19.86
N HIS A 4 -4.04 -2.74 19.50
CA HIS A 4 -3.10 -3.53 18.70
C HIS A 4 -3.86 -4.61 17.90
N GLY A 5 -3.20 -5.29 16.95
CA GLY A 5 -3.75 -6.51 16.34
C GLY A 5 -3.38 -7.79 17.11
N ASN A 6 -3.38 -8.96 16.47
CA ASN A 6 -3.11 -10.20 17.21
C ASN A 6 -1.66 -10.28 17.68
N ARG A 7 -1.46 -10.43 19.00
CA ARG A 7 -0.15 -10.57 19.65
C ARG A 7 -0.04 -11.79 20.57
N ILE A 8 -0.97 -12.73 20.47
CA ILE A 8 -1.07 -13.87 21.40
C ILE A 8 -0.50 -15.12 20.71
N HIS A 9 0.11 -16.02 21.49
CA HIS A 9 0.68 -17.29 21.04
C HIS A 9 1.90 -17.16 20.13
N GLN A 10 2.20 -18.24 19.40
CA GLN A 10 3.41 -18.38 18.59
C GLN A 10 3.38 -17.52 17.32
N ILE A 11 2.19 -17.12 16.85
CA ILE A 11 2.05 -16.31 15.63
C ILE A 11 2.78 -14.97 15.74
N GLN A 12 2.90 -14.37 16.94
CA GLN A 12 3.65 -13.12 17.15
C GLN A 12 5.14 -13.21 16.73
N ARG A 13 5.69 -14.42 16.57
CA ARG A 13 7.07 -14.66 16.14
C ARG A 13 7.23 -14.74 14.62
N THR A 14 6.14 -14.87 13.86
CA THR A 14 6.17 -14.91 12.39
C THR A 14 6.18 -13.50 11.81
N THR A 15 6.61 -13.33 10.55
CA THR A 15 6.55 -12.02 9.89
C THR A 15 5.11 -11.49 9.87
N THR A 16 4.13 -12.35 9.60
CA THR A 16 2.70 -11.99 9.63
C THR A 16 2.25 -11.51 11.01
N GLY A 17 2.55 -12.22 12.09
CA GLY A 17 2.09 -11.79 13.42
C GLY A 17 2.70 -10.47 13.88
N ARG A 18 3.94 -10.17 13.46
CA ARG A 18 4.59 -8.88 13.75
C ARG A 18 3.94 -7.72 13.00
N VAL A 19 3.46 -7.96 11.77
CA VAL A 19 2.64 -6.99 11.01
C VAL A 19 1.28 -6.81 11.68
N GLU A 20 0.60 -7.92 11.99
CA GLU A 20 -0.74 -7.91 12.62
C GLU A 20 -0.73 -7.14 13.94
N GLU A 21 0.23 -7.41 14.84
CA GLU A 21 0.38 -6.68 16.10
C GLU A 21 0.38 -5.15 15.92
N ARG A 22 0.98 -4.66 14.83
CA ARG A 22 1.18 -3.23 14.51
C ARG A 22 0.08 -2.65 13.60
N SER A 23 -0.89 -3.46 13.20
CA SER A 23 -1.99 -3.06 12.32
C SER A 23 -3.35 -3.21 13.02
N PRO A 24 -3.68 -2.33 14.00
CA PRO A 24 -4.96 -2.41 14.68
C PRO A 24 -6.13 -2.09 13.74
N LEU A 25 -7.23 -2.84 13.89
CA LEU A 25 -8.46 -2.59 13.12
C LEU A 25 -9.22 -1.38 13.69
N PHE A 26 -9.56 -0.45 12.80
CA PHE A 26 -10.56 0.58 13.03
C PHE A 26 -11.68 0.45 12.01
N SER A 27 -12.93 0.35 12.49
CA SER A 27 -14.13 0.35 11.66
C SER A 27 -15.12 1.38 12.21
N ILE A 28 -15.81 2.05 11.29
CA ILE A 28 -16.82 3.07 11.61
C ILE A 28 -18.00 2.94 10.67
N ARG A 29 -19.22 3.07 11.21
CA ARG A 29 -20.46 3.17 10.44
C ARG A 29 -21.09 4.53 10.69
N LEU A 30 -21.42 5.24 9.62
CA LEU A 30 -22.02 6.57 9.67
C LEU A 30 -23.50 6.49 9.27
N PRO A 31 -24.40 7.25 9.92
CA PRO A 31 -25.80 7.33 9.52
C PRO A 31 -25.97 7.79 8.06
N ASP A 32 -26.96 7.25 7.35
CA ASP A 32 -27.20 7.57 5.94
C ASP A 32 -27.51 9.06 5.72
N GLU A 33 -28.26 9.65 6.63
CA GLU A 33 -28.53 11.09 6.61
C GLU A 33 -27.27 11.93 6.81
N TRP A 34 -26.37 11.51 7.71
CA TRP A 34 -25.11 12.20 7.95
C TRP A 34 -24.23 12.17 6.69
N LYS A 35 -24.13 11.02 6.02
CA LYS A 35 -23.37 10.87 4.76
C LYS A 35 -23.91 11.79 3.67
N ARG A 36 -25.23 11.93 3.55
CA ARG A 36 -25.88 12.84 2.58
C ARG A 36 -25.61 14.31 2.91
N LYS A 37 -25.76 14.70 4.18
CA LYS A 37 -25.54 16.09 4.64
C LYS A 37 -24.05 16.49 4.60
N ASN A 38 -23.14 15.53 4.76
CA ASN A 38 -21.70 15.77 4.86
C ASN A 38 -20.93 15.05 3.74
N ALA A 39 -21.38 15.21 2.49
CA ALA A 39 -20.85 14.47 1.34
C ALA A 39 -19.33 14.60 1.18
N LYS A 40 -18.77 15.81 1.41
CA LYS A 40 -17.32 16.05 1.37
C LYS A 40 -16.57 15.25 2.45
N ALA A 41 -17.07 15.27 3.68
CA ALA A 41 -16.45 14.56 4.80
C ALA A 41 -16.55 13.04 4.62
N HIS A 42 -17.69 12.56 4.12
CA HIS A 42 -17.85 11.16 3.75
C HIS A 42 -16.87 10.75 2.63
N LYS A 43 -16.71 11.57 1.59
CA LYS A 43 -15.72 11.33 0.52
C LYS A 43 -14.30 11.27 1.08
N ASN A 44 -13.92 12.21 1.94
CA ASN A 44 -12.60 12.24 2.57
C ASN A 44 -12.33 10.95 3.36
N LEU A 45 -13.27 10.53 4.23
CA LEU A 45 -13.14 9.27 4.97
C LEU A 45 -13.03 8.04 4.06
N ARG A 46 -13.85 7.97 3.01
CA ARG A 46 -13.80 6.86 2.04
C ARG A 46 -12.45 6.78 1.33
N THR A 47 -11.87 7.92 0.95
CA THR A 47 -10.53 7.97 0.37
C THR A 47 -9.48 7.55 1.39
N ASN A 48 -9.56 8.06 2.62
CA ASN A 48 -8.59 7.80 3.69
C ASN A 48 -8.59 6.35 4.19
N ALA A 49 -9.67 5.59 3.96
CA ALA A 49 -9.71 4.16 4.27
C ALA A 49 -8.61 3.34 3.55
N ASN A 50 -8.10 3.85 2.42
CA ASN A 50 -7.01 3.26 1.65
C ASN A 50 -5.70 4.09 1.77
N ARG A 51 -5.52 4.80 2.88
CA ARG A 51 -4.34 5.63 3.18
C ARG A 51 -3.80 5.26 4.56
N LEU A 52 -2.53 5.60 4.81
CA LEU A 52 -1.92 5.41 6.12
C LEU A 52 -2.57 6.35 7.13
N VAL A 53 -3.42 5.80 8.00
CA VAL A 53 -4.13 6.52 9.08
C VAL A 53 -3.54 6.10 10.42
N THR A 54 -3.35 7.05 11.34
CA THR A 54 -2.85 6.78 12.69
C THR A 54 -3.91 7.03 13.76
N ASN A 55 -3.65 6.54 14.97
CA ASN A 55 -4.48 6.85 16.13
C ASN A 55 -4.51 8.35 16.47
N PHE A 56 -3.49 9.12 16.08
CA PHE A 56 -3.52 10.58 16.22
C PHE A 56 -4.56 11.22 15.30
N ASP A 57 -4.67 10.75 14.05
CA ASP A 57 -5.71 11.20 13.12
C ASP A 57 -7.10 10.86 13.64
N LEU A 58 -7.28 9.64 14.16
CA LEU A 58 -8.54 9.21 14.77
C LEU A 58 -8.90 10.04 15.99
N HIS A 59 -7.94 10.30 16.89
CA HIS A 59 -8.15 11.15 18.06
C HIS A 59 -8.66 12.53 17.66
N LYS A 60 -7.99 13.20 16.71
CA LYS A 60 -8.39 14.53 16.25
C LYS A 60 -9.76 14.53 15.56
N THR A 61 -10.04 13.49 14.78
CA THR A 61 -11.32 13.28 14.08
C THR A 61 -12.47 13.06 15.07
N LEU A 62 -12.30 12.21 16.07
CA LEU A 62 -13.31 11.91 17.08
C LEU A 62 -13.53 13.08 18.03
N ARG A 63 -12.46 13.80 18.40
CA ARG A 63 -12.55 15.03 19.20
C ARG A 63 -13.36 16.10 18.47
N HIS A 64 -13.16 16.28 17.18
CA HIS A 64 -13.95 17.21 16.37
C HIS A 64 -15.46 16.89 16.43
N LEU A 65 -15.84 15.60 16.38
CA LEU A 65 -17.24 15.18 16.56
C LEU A 65 -17.76 15.48 17.97
N ALA A 66 -16.98 15.11 19.00
CA ALA A 66 -17.37 15.29 20.39
C ALA A 66 -17.62 16.76 20.74
N LEU A 67 -16.84 17.67 20.16
CA LEU A 67 -16.98 19.11 20.36
C LEU A 67 -18.01 19.76 19.41
N SER A 68 -18.69 18.98 18.56
CA SER A 68 -19.58 19.50 17.52
C SER A 68 -18.91 20.57 16.64
N GLY A 69 -17.62 20.41 16.36
CA GLY A 69 -16.83 21.37 15.59
C GLY A 69 -16.43 22.65 16.33
N ARG A 70 -16.67 22.76 17.65
CA ARG A 70 -16.14 23.88 18.46
C ARG A 70 -14.64 23.68 18.68
N GLU A 71 -13.86 24.72 18.42
CA GLU A 71 -12.39 24.70 18.52
C GLU A 71 -11.88 25.32 19.83
N ASP A 72 -12.75 25.44 20.84
CA ASP A 72 -12.50 26.17 22.09
C ASP A 72 -11.41 25.55 23.00
N LEU A 73 -10.74 24.48 22.56
CA LEU A 73 -9.55 23.96 23.24
C LEU A 73 -8.42 23.79 22.23
N GLU A 74 -7.19 23.97 22.74
CA GLU A 74 -5.94 23.76 22.01
C GLU A 74 -6.02 22.49 21.13
N PRO A 75 -5.75 22.63 19.81
CA PRO A 75 -5.84 21.51 18.90
C PRO A 75 -4.78 20.47 19.24
N PRO A 76 -5.08 19.16 19.10
CA PRO A 76 -4.04 18.13 19.20
C PRO A 76 -2.88 18.45 18.27
N LYS A 77 -1.66 18.41 18.83
CA LYS A 77 -0.40 18.67 18.11
C LYS A 77 -0.25 17.74 16.89
N TYR A 78 -0.69 16.50 17.05
CA TYR A 78 -0.46 15.42 16.10
C TYR A 78 -1.76 15.01 15.38
N GLY A 79 -1.58 14.47 14.18
CA GLY A 79 -2.65 13.97 13.34
C GLY A 79 -3.53 15.05 12.67
N VAL A 80 -4.39 14.58 11.76
CA VAL A 80 -5.33 15.41 10.99
C VAL A 80 -6.78 14.99 11.22
N ASN A 81 -7.71 15.91 10.99
CA ASN A 81 -9.13 15.57 10.99
C ASN A 81 -9.50 14.91 9.65
N LEU A 82 -9.80 13.62 9.68
CA LEU A 82 -10.10 12.81 8.50
C LEU A 82 -11.43 13.20 7.83
N PHE A 83 -12.29 13.98 8.49
CA PHE A 83 -13.46 14.57 7.88
C PHE A 83 -13.12 15.77 6.99
N SER A 84 -12.11 16.56 7.33
CA SER A 84 -11.78 17.79 6.58
C SER A 84 -10.67 17.57 5.56
N GLN A 85 -9.79 16.60 5.78
CA GLN A 85 -8.57 16.40 4.98
C GLN A 85 -8.52 15.00 4.32
N MET A 86 -8.16 14.98 3.04
CA MET A 86 -7.70 13.77 2.36
C MET A 86 -6.19 13.62 2.58
N LEU A 87 -5.76 12.44 3.01
CA LEU A 87 -4.36 12.12 3.21
C LEU A 87 -3.66 11.85 1.86
N ASN A 88 -2.38 12.22 1.79
CA ASN A 88 -1.55 11.94 0.63
C ASN A 88 -1.43 10.41 0.42
N SER A 89 -1.49 9.97 -0.83
CA SER A 89 -1.24 8.57 -1.21
C SER A 89 0.15 8.09 -0.87
N THR A 90 1.12 9.00 -0.79
CA THR A 90 2.52 8.69 -0.49
C THR A 90 2.91 9.03 0.96
N ARG A 91 1.93 9.28 1.85
CA ARG A 91 2.21 9.55 3.26
C ARG A 91 2.95 8.36 3.87
N GLY A 92 4.18 8.61 4.33
CA GLY A 92 5.04 7.62 4.99
C GLY A 92 4.97 7.70 6.51
N CYS A 93 5.70 6.80 7.19
CA CYS A 93 5.75 6.74 8.65
C CYS A 93 6.28 8.02 9.29
N GLU A 94 7.29 8.66 8.72
CA GLU A 94 7.87 9.91 9.23
C GLU A 94 6.83 11.04 9.26
N GLU A 95 6.16 11.31 8.13
CA GLU A 95 5.07 12.29 8.03
C GLU A 95 3.87 11.92 8.93
N ALA A 96 3.68 10.62 9.16
CA ALA A 96 2.63 10.10 10.03
C ALA A 96 3.02 10.06 11.52
N GLU A 97 4.26 10.45 11.87
CA GLU A 97 4.83 10.38 13.21
C GLU A 97 4.71 8.97 13.83
N ILE A 98 4.89 7.96 12.99
CA ILE A 98 4.95 6.56 13.40
C ILE A 98 6.42 6.21 13.67
N PRO A 99 6.79 5.85 14.91
CA PRO A 99 8.15 5.40 15.22
C PRO A 99 8.54 4.15 14.43
N GLU A 100 9.85 3.97 14.19
CA GLU A 100 10.36 2.87 13.36
C GLU A 100 9.93 1.48 13.83
N ASN A 101 9.82 1.28 15.16
CA ASN A 101 9.37 0.01 15.73
C ASN A 101 7.89 -0.31 15.45
N PHE A 102 7.09 0.66 15.03
CA PHE A 102 5.70 0.50 14.60
C PHE A 102 5.50 0.71 13.09
N CYS A 103 6.50 1.22 12.38
CA CYS A 103 6.40 1.50 10.97
C CYS A 103 6.27 0.21 10.15
N LEU A 104 5.22 0.11 9.33
CA LEU A 104 5.00 -1.01 8.41
C LEU A 104 5.28 -0.66 6.95
N CYS A 105 5.79 0.56 6.68
CA CYS A 105 6.28 0.89 5.35
C CYS A 105 7.42 -0.07 4.98
N MET A 106 7.41 -0.51 3.72
CA MET A 106 8.44 -1.40 3.21
C MET A 106 9.60 -0.59 2.66
N GLU A 107 10.81 -1.09 2.86
CA GLU A 107 12.06 -0.53 2.41
C GLU A 107 12.51 -1.22 1.13
N GLN A 108 12.92 -0.43 0.14
CA GLN A 108 13.46 -0.97 -1.11
C GLN A 108 14.82 -1.64 -0.85
N GLN A 109 14.96 -2.86 -1.35
CA GLN A 109 16.17 -3.67 -1.22
C GLN A 109 17.02 -3.51 -2.48
N GLU A 110 17.71 -2.36 -2.61
CA GLU A 110 18.43 -1.95 -3.82
C GLU A 110 19.35 -3.04 -4.38
N ASN A 111 20.18 -3.66 -3.53
CA ASN A 111 21.10 -4.72 -3.94
C ASN A 111 20.39 -5.96 -4.53
N LYS A 112 19.19 -6.28 -4.07
CA LYS A 112 18.38 -7.37 -4.62
C LYS A 112 17.72 -6.94 -5.94
N SER A 113 17.14 -5.73 -5.96
CA SER A 113 16.52 -5.15 -7.16
C SER A 113 17.50 -5.08 -8.33
N LEU A 114 18.75 -4.66 -8.09
CA LEU A 114 19.80 -4.58 -9.10
C LEU A 114 20.18 -5.94 -9.72
N ARG A 115 19.90 -7.06 -9.03
CA ARG A 115 20.18 -8.42 -9.53
C ARG A 115 19.03 -8.99 -10.35
N LEU A 116 17.82 -8.45 -10.20
CA LEU A 116 16.60 -8.94 -10.86
C LEU A 116 16.27 -8.09 -12.08
N THR A 117 17.15 -8.15 -13.08
CA THR A 117 16.99 -7.44 -14.35
C THR A 117 15.96 -8.11 -15.25
N ASN A 118 15.59 -7.45 -16.35
CA ASN A 118 14.72 -7.99 -17.40
C ASN A 118 15.27 -9.24 -18.11
N GLU A 119 16.56 -9.54 -17.93
CA GLU A 119 17.20 -10.73 -18.48
C GLU A 119 17.03 -11.96 -17.59
N THR A 120 16.67 -11.78 -16.32
CA THR A 120 16.51 -12.87 -15.36
C THR A 120 15.28 -13.73 -15.66
N ASP A 121 15.38 -15.02 -15.36
CA ASP A 121 14.27 -15.97 -15.54
C ASP A 121 13.06 -15.59 -14.68
N VAL A 122 13.30 -15.08 -13.47
CA VAL A 122 12.26 -14.58 -12.56
C VAL A 122 11.47 -13.45 -13.24
N TYR A 123 12.15 -12.43 -13.76
CA TYR A 123 11.47 -11.33 -14.47
C TYR A 123 10.67 -11.87 -15.65
N LYS A 124 11.29 -12.66 -16.53
CA LYS A 124 10.65 -13.18 -17.75
C LYS A 124 9.39 -13.98 -17.42
N LYS A 125 9.45 -14.84 -16.40
CA LYS A 125 8.32 -15.66 -15.94
C LYS A 125 7.18 -14.80 -15.40
N LEU A 126 7.47 -13.86 -14.51
CA LEU A 126 6.45 -12.97 -13.93
C LEU A 126 5.82 -12.06 -14.98
N PHE A 127 6.65 -11.49 -15.86
CA PHE A 127 6.20 -10.65 -16.96
C PHE A 127 5.31 -11.42 -17.94
N ALA A 128 5.72 -12.62 -18.38
CA ALA A 128 4.93 -13.44 -19.29
C ALA A 128 3.58 -13.84 -18.68
N SER A 129 3.58 -14.34 -17.45
CA SER A 129 2.36 -14.78 -16.75
C SER A 129 1.36 -13.63 -16.57
N LEU A 130 1.85 -12.43 -16.22
CA LEU A 130 0.97 -11.27 -16.07
C LEU A 130 0.52 -10.71 -17.41
N SER A 131 1.39 -10.71 -18.42
CA SER A 131 1.06 -10.25 -19.77
C SER A 131 -0.10 -11.06 -20.35
N GLU A 132 -0.09 -12.38 -20.20
CA GLU A 132 -1.18 -13.26 -20.64
C GLU A 132 -2.53 -12.84 -20.02
N ARG A 133 -2.54 -12.59 -18.71
CA ARG A 133 -3.75 -12.16 -17.97
C ARG A 133 -4.23 -10.77 -18.37
N ILE A 134 -3.33 -9.83 -18.68
CA ILE A 134 -3.74 -8.47 -19.05
C ILE A 134 -4.16 -8.42 -20.53
N LEU A 135 -3.47 -9.15 -21.40
CA LEU A 135 -3.81 -9.23 -22.84
C LEU A 135 -5.16 -9.92 -23.09
N SER A 136 -5.67 -10.71 -22.14
CA SER A 136 -7.04 -11.24 -22.25
C SER A 136 -8.12 -10.17 -22.09
N LEU A 137 -7.79 -8.95 -21.67
CA LEU A 137 -8.72 -7.84 -21.62
C LEU A 137 -8.95 -7.28 -23.03
N PRO A 138 -10.19 -7.23 -23.55
CA PRO A 138 -10.48 -6.86 -24.95
C PRO A 138 -9.99 -5.47 -25.37
N CYS A 139 -9.72 -4.60 -24.40
CA CYS A 139 -9.34 -3.22 -24.63
C CYS A 139 -7.81 -3.03 -24.76
N VAL A 140 -7.02 -4.02 -24.34
CA VAL A 140 -5.55 -3.99 -24.36
C VAL A 140 -5.04 -4.55 -25.68
N LYS A 141 -4.24 -3.75 -26.38
CA LYS A 141 -3.64 -4.06 -27.68
C LYS A 141 -2.28 -4.74 -27.52
N SER A 142 -1.44 -4.21 -26.63
CA SER A 142 -0.08 -4.72 -26.40
C SER A 142 0.38 -4.40 -24.99
N ILE A 143 1.36 -5.18 -24.55
CA ILE A 143 2.04 -5.04 -23.26
C ILE A 143 3.55 -4.92 -23.51
N ARG A 144 4.19 -4.02 -22.77
CA ARG A 144 5.65 -3.82 -22.82
C ARG A 144 6.23 -3.48 -21.44
N PRO A 145 7.53 -3.68 -21.22
CA PRO A 145 8.20 -3.25 -19.98
C PRO A 145 8.00 -1.77 -19.69
N HIS A 146 7.91 -1.40 -18.41
CA HIS A 146 7.83 -0.01 -18.02
C HIS A 146 9.20 0.68 -18.12
N PHE A 147 9.27 1.84 -18.79
CA PHE A 147 10.55 2.51 -19.06
C PHE A 147 11.23 3.07 -17.80
N ARG A 148 10.49 3.45 -16.76
CA ARG A 148 11.06 3.91 -15.46
C ARG A 148 11.27 2.80 -14.44
N TYR A 149 10.65 1.64 -14.65
CA TYR A 149 10.74 0.48 -13.77
C TYR A 149 11.11 -0.75 -14.62
N PRO A 150 12.30 -0.75 -15.25
CA PRO A 150 12.68 -1.80 -16.20
C PRO A 150 13.11 -3.10 -15.51
N THR A 151 13.37 -3.07 -14.20
CA THR A 151 13.78 -4.21 -13.37
C THR A 151 12.69 -4.55 -12.35
N LEU A 152 12.83 -5.69 -11.67
CA LEU A 152 12.00 -5.98 -10.51
C LEU A 152 12.47 -5.13 -9.32
N GLU A 153 11.54 -4.48 -8.63
CA GLU A 153 11.83 -3.75 -7.40
C GLU A 153 11.49 -4.63 -6.20
N VAL A 154 12.48 -4.95 -5.39
CA VAL A 154 12.32 -5.79 -4.20
C VAL A 154 12.12 -4.91 -2.98
N PHE A 155 11.15 -5.27 -2.16
CA PHE A 155 10.79 -4.59 -0.92
C PHE A 155 10.74 -5.58 0.23
N SER A 156 11.15 -5.14 1.41
CA SER A 156 10.96 -5.89 2.67
C SER A 156 10.46 -4.96 3.76
N LEU A 157 9.91 -5.53 4.84
CA LEU A 157 9.62 -4.74 6.03
C LEU A 157 10.92 -4.17 6.63
N ASN A 158 10.78 -3.10 7.40
CA ASN A 158 11.90 -2.55 8.15
C ASN A 158 12.48 -3.56 9.16
N GLN A 159 13.74 -3.35 9.54
CA GLN A 159 14.43 -4.30 10.40
C GLN A 159 13.86 -4.34 11.84
N MET A 160 13.27 -3.27 12.37
CA MET A 160 12.64 -3.32 13.70
C MET A 160 11.49 -4.33 13.74
N VAL A 161 10.63 -4.27 12.72
CA VAL A 161 9.51 -5.20 12.56
C VAL A 161 10.02 -6.60 12.28
N LEU A 162 11.03 -6.77 11.41
CA LEU A 162 11.60 -8.10 11.13
C LEU A 162 12.38 -8.71 12.30
N HIS A 163 12.84 -7.91 13.25
CA HIS A 163 13.43 -8.40 14.51
C HIS A 163 12.39 -8.56 15.63
N GLY A 164 11.17 -8.05 15.44
CA GLY A 164 10.12 -8.06 16.47
C GLY A 164 10.41 -7.13 17.64
N LEU A 165 11.20 -6.07 17.42
CA LEU A 165 11.56 -5.10 18.44
C LEU A 165 10.40 -4.16 18.73
N ARG A 166 10.22 -3.84 20.01
CA ARG A 166 9.13 -3.00 20.52
C ARG A 166 9.60 -1.66 21.06
N HIS A 167 10.90 -1.49 21.29
CA HIS A 167 11.47 -0.27 21.84
C HIS A 167 12.28 0.47 20.78
N GLU A 168 11.94 1.72 20.54
CA GLU A 168 12.54 2.57 19.49
C GLU A 168 14.06 2.74 19.64
N ASN A 169 14.56 2.79 20.88
CA ASN A 169 15.99 2.95 21.19
C ASN A 169 16.90 1.81 20.68
N GLN A 170 16.33 0.76 20.10
CA GLN A 170 17.08 -0.35 19.51
C GLN A 170 17.32 -0.19 18.01
N TRP A 171 16.77 0.84 17.35
CA TRP A 171 16.83 1.00 15.89
C TRP A 171 18.26 1.01 15.34
N ASP A 172 19.13 1.83 15.92
CA ASP A 172 20.52 1.96 15.47
C ASP A 172 21.29 0.64 15.52
N SER A 173 20.89 -0.28 16.40
CA SER A 173 21.51 -1.59 16.55
C SER A 173 21.10 -2.61 15.48
N VAL A 174 19.97 -2.40 14.79
CA VAL A 174 19.43 -3.39 13.83
C VAL A 174 19.25 -2.89 12.41
N LYS A 175 19.27 -1.57 12.18
CA LYS A 175 19.01 -0.98 10.85
C LYS A 175 19.91 -1.52 9.73
N ASN A 176 21.12 -1.96 10.06
CA ASN A 176 22.09 -2.50 9.11
C ASN A 176 22.17 -4.04 9.11
N TYR A 177 21.34 -4.73 9.90
CA TYR A 177 21.31 -6.18 9.98
C TYR A 177 20.06 -6.71 9.30
N THR A 178 20.22 -7.68 8.40
CA THR A 178 19.08 -8.33 7.75
C THR A 178 18.57 -9.48 8.59
N SER A 179 17.35 -9.37 9.12
CA SER A 179 16.67 -10.49 9.77
C SER A 179 16.06 -11.44 8.75
N ALA A 180 15.81 -12.68 9.17
CA ALA A 180 15.01 -13.62 8.40
C ALA A 180 13.57 -13.11 8.24
N SER A 181 13.03 -13.20 7.04
CA SER A 181 11.62 -12.93 6.74
C SER A 181 11.01 -14.15 6.04
N ASP A 182 9.74 -14.42 6.30
CA ASP A 182 8.99 -15.48 5.61
C ASP A 182 8.72 -15.12 4.12
N PHE A 183 8.68 -13.82 3.82
CA PHE A 183 8.38 -13.29 2.50
C PHE A 183 9.05 -11.94 2.24
N GLU A 184 9.21 -11.62 0.97
CA GLU A 184 9.50 -10.29 0.45
C GLU A 184 8.46 -9.92 -0.61
N TRP A 185 8.40 -8.65 -0.99
CA TRP A 185 7.51 -8.17 -2.03
C TRP A 185 8.32 -7.75 -3.24
N ILE A 186 7.77 -7.99 -4.41
CA ILE A 186 8.42 -7.69 -5.67
C ILE A 186 7.43 -6.93 -6.54
N GLU A 187 7.83 -5.75 -6.99
CA GLU A 187 7.05 -4.97 -7.93
C GLU A 187 7.58 -5.13 -9.35
N LEU A 188 6.64 -5.33 -10.27
CA LEU A 188 6.87 -5.41 -11.71
C LEU A 188 6.12 -4.26 -12.39
N GLY A 189 6.86 -3.40 -13.07
CA GLY A 189 6.32 -2.33 -13.89
C GLY A 189 6.05 -2.78 -15.33
N MET A 190 4.85 -2.48 -15.83
CA MET A 190 4.43 -2.76 -17.21
C MET A 190 3.74 -1.52 -17.81
N ILE A 191 3.69 -1.46 -19.14
CA ILE A 191 2.86 -0.52 -19.87
C ILE A 191 1.91 -1.32 -20.73
N ALA A 192 0.63 -0.95 -20.64
CA ALA A 192 -0.41 -1.49 -21.47
C ALA A 192 -0.86 -0.44 -22.48
N ASP A 193 -0.72 -0.76 -23.76
CA ASP A 193 -1.21 0.07 -24.86
C ASP A 193 -2.62 -0.39 -25.24
N MET A 194 -3.51 0.55 -25.52
CA MET A 194 -4.93 0.31 -25.74
C MET A 194 -5.30 0.30 -27.22
N HIS A 195 -6.36 -0.43 -27.56
CA HIS A 195 -6.98 -0.31 -28.89
C HIS A 195 -7.65 1.05 -29.12
N LYS A 196 -8.17 1.66 -28.04
CA LYS A 196 -8.90 2.93 -28.12
C LYS A 196 -7.94 4.10 -28.26
N ARG A 197 -8.29 5.01 -29.18
CA ARG A 197 -7.62 6.31 -29.34
C ARG A 197 -8.45 7.42 -28.68
N TYR A 198 -7.79 8.39 -28.09
CA TYR A 198 -8.41 9.63 -27.63
C TYR A 198 -7.79 10.79 -28.40
N ASP A 199 -8.61 11.55 -29.14
CA ASP A 199 -8.15 12.69 -29.94
C ASP A 199 -7.01 12.33 -30.93
N GLY A 200 -7.08 11.14 -31.52
CA GLY A 200 -6.06 10.62 -32.44
C GLY A 200 -4.81 10.02 -31.80
N PHE A 201 -4.63 10.15 -30.47
CA PHE A 201 -3.49 9.58 -29.75
C PHE A 201 -3.76 8.15 -29.26
N GLU A 202 -2.75 7.28 -29.36
CA GLU A 202 -2.78 5.97 -28.73
C GLU A 202 -2.73 6.15 -27.20
N LEU A 203 -3.66 5.48 -26.51
CA LEU A 203 -3.74 5.53 -25.07
C LEU A 203 -2.89 4.41 -24.47
N SER A 204 -1.98 4.76 -23.57
CA SER A 204 -1.20 3.79 -22.79
C SER A 204 -1.29 4.12 -21.30
N PHE A 205 -1.21 3.10 -20.45
CA PHE A 205 -1.21 3.27 -18.99
C PHE A 205 -0.09 2.45 -18.36
N GLY A 206 0.56 3.04 -17.35
CA GLY A 206 1.51 2.33 -16.51
C GLY A 206 0.77 1.43 -15.53
N LEU A 207 1.29 0.23 -15.34
CA LEU A 207 0.80 -0.76 -14.38
C LEU A 207 1.94 -1.15 -13.45
N ILE A 208 1.63 -1.25 -12.16
CA ILE A 208 2.54 -1.82 -11.16
C ILE A 208 1.82 -3.01 -10.53
N ALA A 209 2.39 -4.19 -10.73
CA ALA A 209 1.93 -5.42 -10.09
C ALA A 209 2.85 -5.79 -8.95
N ARG A 210 2.27 -6.15 -7.81
CA ARG A 210 3.01 -6.58 -6.62
C ARG A 210 2.85 -8.07 -6.40
N TYR A 211 3.96 -8.78 -6.37
CA TYR A 211 4.05 -10.18 -6.01
C TYR A 211 4.55 -10.32 -4.57
N ARG A 212 3.99 -11.28 -3.85
CA ARG A 212 4.55 -11.80 -2.60
C ARG A 212 5.43 -12.98 -2.96
N HIS A 213 6.72 -12.89 -2.65
CA HIS A 213 7.68 -13.95 -2.83
C HIS A 213 7.90 -14.68 -1.49
N ARG A 214 7.48 -15.94 -1.40
CA ARG A 214 7.69 -16.79 -0.23
C ARG A 214 9.07 -17.45 -0.31
N LEU A 215 9.99 -17.03 0.57
CA LEU A 215 11.41 -17.41 0.49
C LEU A 215 11.66 -18.91 0.74
N SER A 216 10.81 -19.57 1.53
CA SER A 216 10.99 -20.99 1.86
C SER A 216 10.63 -21.95 0.73
N THR A 217 9.80 -21.53 -0.23
CA THR A 217 9.29 -22.37 -1.31
C THR A 217 9.56 -21.81 -2.70
N ASP A 218 10.22 -20.65 -2.80
CA ASP A 218 10.45 -19.92 -4.06
C ASP A 218 9.15 -19.67 -4.86
N LEU A 219 8.06 -19.40 -4.12
CA LEU A 219 6.72 -19.20 -4.69
C LEU A 219 6.40 -17.71 -4.82
N TYR A 220 5.94 -17.30 -5.99
CA TYR A 220 5.53 -15.92 -6.29
C TYR A 220 4.01 -15.86 -6.49
N GLU A 221 3.32 -15.11 -5.63
CA GLU A 221 1.87 -14.96 -5.66
C GLU A 221 1.50 -13.51 -5.90
N LEU A 222 0.59 -13.22 -6.83
CA LEU A 222 0.12 -11.85 -7.01
C LEU A 222 -0.62 -11.41 -5.72
N SER A 223 -0.17 -10.32 -5.11
CA SER A 223 -0.72 -9.84 -3.82
C SER A 223 -2.10 -9.22 -3.97
N GLU A 224 -2.31 -8.51 -5.07
CA GLU A 224 -3.54 -7.78 -5.40
C GLU A 224 -3.58 -7.48 -6.91
N SER A 225 -4.72 -7.00 -7.40
CA SER A 225 -4.86 -6.53 -8.78
C SER A 225 -3.83 -5.45 -9.13
N PRO A 226 -3.19 -5.48 -10.31
CA PRO A 226 -2.21 -4.46 -10.71
C PRO A 226 -2.78 -3.04 -10.63
N ARG A 227 -2.01 -2.12 -10.04
CA ARG A 227 -2.41 -0.73 -9.87
C ARG A 227 -2.02 0.10 -11.08
N VAL A 228 -2.89 1.01 -11.50
CA VAL A 228 -2.59 1.99 -12.56
C VAL A 228 -1.71 3.09 -11.97
N HIS A 229 -0.52 3.26 -12.56
CA HIS A 229 0.49 4.24 -12.19
C HIS A 229 0.69 5.21 -13.38
N GLU A 230 0.29 6.47 -13.19
CA GLU A 230 0.28 7.60 -14.15
C GLU A 230 -0.88 7.74 -15.16
N ARG A 231 -1.33 9.00 -15.27
CA ARG A 231 -2.46 9.61 -16.02
C ARG A 231 -3.66 8.73 -16.42
N THR A 232 -4.78 9.10 -15.79
CA THR A 232 -6.18 9.17 -16.24
C THR A 232 -6.45 8.97 -17.74
N ALA A 233 -6.97 7.79 -18.07
CA ALA A 233 -8.19 7.69 -18.86
C ALA A 233 -9.12 6.71 -18.17
N ILE A 234 -10.33 7.19 -17.86
CA ILE A 234 -11.42 6.38 -17.36
C ILE A 234 -11.75 5.42 -18.50
N CYS A 235 -11.31 4.17 -18.39
CA CYS A 235 -12.20 3.14 -18.87
C CYS A 235 -13.47 3.34 -18.03
N ASN A 236 -14.64 3.45 -18.66
CA ASN A 236 -15.85 2.93 -18.02
C ASN A 236 -15.75 1.39 -17.99
N ALA A 237 -14.57 0.86 -17.63
CA ALA A 237 -14.39 -0.48 -17.17
C ALA A 237 -14.50 -0.32 -15.67
N PRO A 238 -15.28 -1.19 -15.03
CA PRO A 238 -15.30 -1.19 -13.60
C PRO A 238 -13.88 -1.37 -13.07
N THR A 239 -13.67 -0.91 -11.84
CA THR A 239 -12.50 -1.26 -11.04
C THR A 239 -12.05 -2.69 -11.35
N VAL A 240 -10.75 -2.96 -11.43
CA VAL A 240 -10.21 -4.33 -11.66
C VAL A 240 -10.78 -5.35 -10.65
N ASP A 241 -11.41 -4.87 -9.58
CA ASP A 241 -12.30 -5.59 -8.66
C ASP A 241 -13.59 -6.18 -9.27
N GLU A 242 -13.94 -5.93 -10.54
CA GLU A 242 -15.10 -6.53 -11.24
C GLU A 242 -14.69 -7.48 -12.39
N VAL A 243 -13.40 -7.86 -12.49
CA VAL A 243 -12.91 -8.85 -13.49
C VAL A 243 -12.28 -10.07 -12.81
N ILE A 244 -12.55 -10.31 -11.52
CA ILE A 244 -12.26 -11.58 -10.84
C ILE A 244 -13.53 -12.06 -10.13
#